data_AF-A0A2G6IDA0-F1
#
_entry.id   AF-A0A2G6IDA0-F1
#
_cell.length_a   1.000
_cell.length_b   1.000
_cell.length_c   1.000
_cell.angle_alpha   90.00
_cell.angle_beta   90.00
_cell.angle_gamma   90.00
#
_symmetry.space_group_name_H-M   'P 1'
#
loop_
_entity.id
_entity.type
_entity.pdbx_description
1 polymer ?
#
loop_
_entity_poly.entity_id
_entity_poly.type
_entity_poly.pdbx_seq_one_letter_code
_entity_poly.pdbx_strand_id
1 'polypeptide(L)'
;MEFTATRPECTARAAAVLEQQKIQFVTGSARLDAVSLATINDIAGLLHHCTVGEGMIVVIGGHTDAQGDDAMNYKLSVGRARAVRDALLARGLQPNRLMAIGYGETQPVADNATPEGRAKNRRTTFVWLDEDQQ
;
A
#
# COMPACT_ATOMS: atom_id res chain seq x y z
N MET A 1 14.69 -12.93 -24.21
CA MET A 1 13.93 -13.48 -23.07
C MET A 1 13.30 -12.30 -22.37
N GLU A 2 12.03 -12.04 -22.64
CA GLU A 2 11.27 -11.03 -21.90
C GLU A 2 10.94 -11.63 -20.53
N PHE A 3 11.52 -11.07 -19.48
CA PHE A 3 11.12 -11.40 -18.11
C PHE A 3 9.88 -10.58 -17.81
N THR A 4 8.70 -11.15 -18.07
CA THR A 4 7.43 -10.57 -17.64
C THR A 4 7.28 -10.84 -16.15
N ALA A 5 7.26 -9.77 -15.35
CA ALA A 5 7.07 -9.88 -13.90
C ALA A 5 5.71 -10.53 -13.61
N THR A 6 5.69 -11.57 -12.77
CA THR A 6 4.45 -12.29 -12.44
C THR A 6 3.81 -11.75 -11.18
N ARG A 7 2.48 -11.86 -11.05
CA ARG A 7 1.75 -11.46 -9.85
C ARG A 7 2.29 -12.07 -8.56
N PRO A 8 2.55 -13.39 -8.45
CA PRO A 8 3.10 -13.97 -7.22
C PRO A 8 4.45 -13.38 -6.86
N GLU A 9 5.33 -13.15 -7.85
CA GLU A 9 6.63 -12.54 -7.63
C GLU A 9 6.51 -11.11 -7.12
N CYS A 10 5.72 -10.27 -7.79
CA CYS A 10 5.49 -8.88 -7.40
C CYS A 10 4.83 -8.77 -6.02
N THR A 11 3.92 -9.69 -5.69
CA THR A 11 3.30 -9.79 -4.36
C THR A 11 4.34 -10.11 -3.29
N ALA A 12 5.14 -11.16 -3.51
CA ALA A 12 6.15 -11.60 -2.56
C ALA A 12 7.22 -10.53 -2.32
N ARG A 13 7.67 -9.85 -3.38
CA ARG A 13 8.66 -8.77 -3.30
C ARG A 13 8.11 -7.55 -2.57
N ALA A 14 6.87 -7.15 -2.83
CA ALA A 14 6.24 -6.04 -2.12
C ALA A 14 6.07 -6.35 -0.62
N ALA A 15 5.68 -7.59 -0.29
CA ALA A 15 5.59 -8.04 1.09
C ALA A 15 6.96 -8.00 1.79
N ALA A 16 8.01 -8.49 1.15
CA ALA A 16 9.37 -8.49 1.70
C ALA A 16 9.86 -7.07 2.04
N VAL A 17 9.59 -6.07 1.19
CA VAL A 17 9.94 -4.67 1.47
C VAL A 17 9.17 -4.15 2.70
N LEU A 18 7.87 -4.45 2.81
CA LEU A 18 7.04 -4.00 3.93
C LEU A 18 7.34 -4.73 5.25
N GLU A 19 7.86 -5.94 5.19
CA GLU A 19 8.34 -6.70 6.35
C GLU A 19 9.64 -6.12 6.90
N GLN A 20 10.55 -5.67 6.02
CA GLN A 20 11.78 -4.99 6.42
C GLN A 20 11.48 -3.62 7.03
N GLN A 21 10.64 -2.83 6.37
CA GLN A 21 10.30 -1.50 6.84
C GLN A 21 8.88 -1.10 6.44
N LYS A 22 8.05 -0.84 7.46
CA LYS A 22 6.67 -0.38 7.25
C LYS A 22 6.62 1.06 6.77
N ILE A 23 5.62 1.36 5.93
CA ILE A 23 5.22 2.73 5.62
C ILE A 23 4.56 3.34 6.86
N GLN A 24 5.12 4.45 7.33
CA GLN A 24 4.69 5.21 8.48
C GLN A 24 4.14 6.59 8.09
N PHE A 25 3.24 7.09 8.93
CA PHE A 25 2.62 8.39 8.78
C PHE A 25 2.77 9.16 10.08
N VAL A 26 2.80 10.48 9.98
CA VAL A 26 2.74 11.34 11.15
C VAL A 26 1.43 11.09 11.88
N THR A 27 1.51 11.01 13.21
CA THR A 27 0.41 10.63 14.11
C THR A 27 -0.89 11.34 13.76
N GLY A 28 -1.98 10.57 13.66
CA GLY A 28 -3.31 11.09 13.35
C GLY A 28 -3.49 11.66 11.94
N SER A 29 -2.50 11.49 11.05
CA SER A 29 -2.52 12.10 9.72
C SER A 29 -2.32 11.09 8.59
N ALA A 30 -2.56 11.58 7.37
CA ALA A 30 -2.19 10.94 6.11
C ALA A 30 -0.83 11.42 5.57
N ARG A 31 -0.10 12.28 6.31
CA ARG A 31 1.21 12.77 5.88
C ARG A 31 2.25 11.67 6.10
N LEU A 32 2.93 11.28 5.03
CA LEU A 32 4.04 10.33 5.10
C LEU A 32 5.14 10.87 6.03
N ASP A 33 5.64 9.98 6.88
CA ASP A 33 6.82 10.28 7.68
C ASP A 33 8.09 10.18 6.80
N ALA A 34 9.09 11.02 7.07
CA ALA A 34 10.35 11.03 6.33
C ALA A 34 11.06 9.67 6.37
N VAL A 35 10.92 8.91 7.46
CA VAL A 35 11.47 7.55 7.57
C VAL A 35 10.93 6.63 6.46
N SER A 36 9.72 6.87 5.97
CA SER A 36 9.07 6.01 4.97
C SER A 36 9.55 6.27 3.55
N LEU A 37 10.28 7.36 3.31
CA LEU A 37 10.68 7.75 1.95
C LEU A 37 11.59 6.71 1.30
N ALA A 38 12.45 6.05 2.08
CA ALA A 38 13.28 4.94 1.60
C ALA A 38 12.41 3.77 1.13
N THR A 39 11.49 3.29 1.97
CA THR A 39 10.52 2.24 1.61
C THR A 39 9.70 2.60 0.37
N ILE A 40 9.26 3.86 0.24
CA ILE A 40 8.52 4.30 -0.96
C ILE A 40 9.41 4.27 -2.21
N ASN A 41 10.71 4.58 -2.10
CA ASN A 41 11.64 4.45 -3.23
C ASN A 41 11.80 2.99 -3.65
N ASP A 42 11.96 2.07 -2.68
CA ASP A 42 12.14 0.65 -2.95
C ASP A 42 10.89 0.04 -3.60
N ILE A 43 9.71 0.38 -3.07
CA ILE A 43 8.42 0.02 -3.66
C ILE A 43 8.28 0.63 -5.05
N ALA A 44 8.66 1.88 -5.28
CA ALA A 44 8.58 2.48 -6.61
C ALA A 44 9.43 1.74 -7.64
N GLY A 45 10.66 1.34 -7.27
CA GLY A 45 11.53 0.52 -8.13
C GLY A 45 10.90 -0.83 -8.47
N LEU A 46 10.27 -1.48 -7.49
CA LEU A 46 9.53 -2.72 -7.72
C LEU A 46 8.33 -2.51 -8.65
N LEU A 47 7.48 -1.53 -8.37
CA LEU A 47 6.27 -1.29 -9.14
C LEU A 47 6.61 -0.88 -10.57
N HIS A 48 7.67 -0.10 -10.79
CA HIS A 48 8.17 0.19 -12.14
C HIS A 48 8.41 -1.08 -12.93
N HIS A 49 8.98 -2.12 -12.32
CA HIS A 49 9.19 -3.41 -12.98
C HIS A 49 7.90 -4.20 -13.18
N CYS A 50 6.99 -4.17 -12.21
CA CYS A 50 5.73 -4.93 -12.24
C CYS A 50 4.65 -4.32 -13.14
N THR A 51 4.75 -3.03 -13.50
CA THR A 51 3.74 -2.31 -14.28
C THR A 51 4.24 -1.83 -15.65
N VAL A 52 5.38 -2.35 -16.16
CA VAL A 52 5.88 -2.03 -17.51
C VAL A 52 4.91 -2.53 -18.58
N GLY A 53 4.67 -1.74 -19.64
CA GLY A 53 3.90 -2.16 -20.81
C GLY A 53 2.42 -2.39 -20.49
N GLU A 54 1.87 -3.53 -20.91
CA GLU A 54 0.53 -4.06 -20.53
C GLU A 54 0.54 -4.70 -19.12
N GLY A 55 1.45 -4.26 -18.26
CA GLY A 55 1.64 -4.82 -16.92
C GLY A 55 0.47 -4.58 -15.96
N MET A 56 0.58 -5.19 -14.77
CA MET A 56 -0.50 -5.22 -13.78
C MET A 56 -0.91 -3.82 -13.27
N ILE A 57 -2.16 -3.71 -12.82
CA ILE A 57 -2.61 -2.58 -12.01
C ILE A 57 -2.36 -2.91 -10.53
N VAL A 58 -1.91 -1.94 -9.75
CA VAL A 58 -1.72 -2.12 -8.31
C VAL A 58 -2.71 -1.29 -7.50
N VAL A 59 -3.36 -1.95 -6.55
CA VAL A 59 -4.24 -1.37 -5.55
C VAL A 59 -3.44 -1.15 -4.27
N ILE A 60 -3.34 0.11 -3.88
CA ILE A 60 -2.74 0.59 -2.65
C ILE A 60 -3.84 0.65 -1.60
N GLY A 61 -3.80 -0.25 -0.64
CA GLY A 61 -4.78 -0.36 0.43
C GLY A 61 -4.31 0.32 1.71
N GLY A 62 -5.11 1.24 2.25
CA GLY A 62 -4.91 1.82 3.57
C GLY A 62 -5.78 1.13 4.62
N HIS A 63 -5.20 0.79 5.77
CA HIS A 63 -5.90 0.13 6.88
C HIS A 63 -5.61 0.86 8.20
N THR A 64 -6.61 0.91 9.09
CA THR A 64 -6.48 1.41 10.47
C THR A 64 -6.69 0.27 11.47
N ASP A 65 -6.42 0.55 12.75
CA ASP A 65 -6.98 -0.27 13.82
C ASP A 65 -8.43 0.15 14.09
N ALA A 66 -9.11 -0.56 14.99
CA ALA A 66 -10.50 -0.31 15.36
C ALA A 66 -10.69 0.74 16.46
N GLN A 67 -9.69 1.61 16.69
CA GLN A 67 -9.85 2.69 17.67
C GLN A 67 -10.39 3.95 17.00
N GLY A 68 -11.40 4.56 17.61
CA GLY A 68 -11.99 5.81 17.15
C GLY A 68 -13.32 5.60 16.42
N ASP A 69 -13.67 6.53 15.55
CA ASP A 69 -14.90 6.52 14.77
C ASP A 69 -14.67 5.90 13.40
N ASP A 70 -15.55 5.00 12.98
CA ASP A 70 -15.46 4.26 11.71
C ASP A 70 -15.33 5.18 10.50
N ALA A 71 -16.09 6.28 10.45
CA ALA A 71 -16.06 7.21 9.34
C ALA A 71 -14.74 8.01 9.30
N MET A 72 -14.19 8.33 10.47
CA MET A 72 -12.87 8.94 10.60
C MET A 72 -11.76 7.95 10.20
N ASN A 73 -11.85 6.70 10.62
CA ASN A 73 -10.93 5.63 10.25
C ASN A 73 -10.95 5.36 8.75
N TYR A 74 -12.13 5.32 8.14
CA TYR A 74 -12.28 5.23 6.70
C TYR A 74 -11.60 6.41 5.99
N LYS A 75 -11.93 7.65 6.34
CA LYS A 75 -11.31 8.85 5.74
C LYS A 75 -9.79 8.86 5.89
N LEU A 76 -9.28 8.51 7.07
CA LEU A 76 -7.85 8.44 7.34
C LEU A 76 -7.17 7.39 6.47
N SER A 77 -7.77 6.20 6.36
CA SER A 77 -7.24 5.11 5.53
C SER A 77 -7.19 5.47 4.05
N VAL A 78 -8.23 6.15 3.54
CA VAL A 78 -8.28 6.66 2.15
C VAL A 78 -7.19 7.71 1.94
N GLY A 79 -7.04 8.65 2.88
CA GLY A 79 -6.01 9.68 2.82
C GLY A 79 -4.60 9.09 2.77
N ARG A 80 -4.33 8.07 3.60
CA ARG A 80 -3.03 7.37 3.63
C ARG A 80 -2.74 6.63 2.33
N ALA A 81 -3.72 5.90 1.80
CA ALA A 81 -3.58 5.22 0.50
C ALA A 81 -3.28 6.22 -0.62
N ARG A 82 -3.97 7.37 -0.63
CA ARG A 82 -3.73 8.46 -1.60
C ARG A 82 -2.34 9.08 -1.44
N ALA A 83 -1.89 9.34 -0.21
CA ALA A 83 -0.56 9.88 0.03
C ALA A 83 0.56 8.97 -0.50
N VAL A 84 0.41 7.65 -0.31
CA VAL A 84 1.34 6.66 -0.88
C VAL A 84 1.28 6.67 -2.40
N ARG A 85 0.08 6.65 -2.99
CA ARG A 85 -0.10 6.75 -4.44
C ARG A 85 0.57 8.01 -5.01
N ASP A 86 0.30 9.16 -4.42
CA ASP A 86 0.83 10.44 -4.92
C ASP A 86 2.35 10.49 -4.80
N ALA A 87 2.92 9.89 -3.74
CA ALA A 87 4.36 9.72 -3.62
C ALA A 87 4.95 8.79 -4.71
N LEU A 88 4.23 7.75 -5.13
CA LEU A 88 4.62 6.86 -6.23
C LEU A 88 4.50 7.56 -7.60
N LEU A 89 3.45 8.35 -7.82
CA LEU A 89 3.31 9.19 -9.01
C LEU A 89 4.47 10.17 -9.15
N ALA A 90 4.88 10.80 -8.05
CA ALA A 90 6.05 11.69 -8.02
C ALA A 90 7.37 10.98 -8.40
N ARG A 91 7.40 9.64 -8.39
CA ARG A 91 8.53 8.80 -8.81
C ARG A 91 8.37 8.24 -10.22
N GLY A 92 7.41 8.77 -10.99
CA GLY A 92 7.23 8.48 -12.40
C GLY A 92 6.33 7.28 -12.71
N LEU A 93 5.62 6.72 -11.73
CA LEU A 93 4.64 5.68 -12.00
C LEU A 93 3.42 6.24 -12.74
N GLN A 94 2.86 5.43 -13.64
CA GLN A 94 1.74 5.86 -14.47
C GLN A 94 0.43 5.89 -13.65
N PRO A 95 -0.38 6.96 -13.73
CA PRO A 95 -1.62 7.07 -12.96
C PRO A 95 -2.64 5.96 -13.20
N ASN A 96 -2.74 5.45 -14.43
CA ASN A 96 -3.63 4.35 -14.81
C ASN A 96 -3.23 3.00 -14.18
N ARG A 97 -2.00 2.86 -13.69
CA ARG A 97 -1.51 1.63 -13.03
C ARG A 97 -1.70 1.67 -11.51
N LEU A 98 -2.08 2.79 -10.92
CA LEU A 98 -2.19 2.95 -9.46
C LEU A 98 -3.63 3.26 -9.02
N MET A 99 -4.19 2.40 -8.18
CA MET A 99 -5.45 2.63 -7.49
C MET A 99 -5.20 2.83 -5.99
N ALA A 100 -5.97 3.69 -5.34
CA ALA A 100 -5.88 3.92 -3.89
C ALA A 100 -7.24 3.68 -3.24
N ILE A 101 -7.29 2.72 -2.31
CA ILE A 101 -8.50 2.31 -1.60
C ILE A 101 -8.23 2.37 -0.10
N GLY A 102 -9.14 3.00 0.64
CA GLY A 102 -9.16 2.93 2.09
C GLY A 102 -10.15 1.87 2.57
N TYR A 103 -9.71 1.00 3.47
CA TYR A 103 -10.54 -0.05 4.06
C TYR A 103 -10.99 0.28 5.49
N GLY A 104 -10.52 1.38 6.06
CA GLY A 104 -10.71 1.69 7.48
C GLY A 104 -10.23 0.54 8.34
N GLU A 105 -11.06 0.15 9.30
CA GLU A 105 -10.82 -0.97 10.23
C GLU A 105 -11.45 -2.30 9.80
N THR A 106 -12.11 -2.34 8.63
CA THR A 106 -12.97 -3.47 8.22
C THR A 106 -12.20 -4.74 7.84
N GLN A 107 -10.88 -4.66 7.68
CA GLN A 107 -10.02 -5.80 7.31
C GLN A 107 -8.87 -6.00 8.31
N PRO A 108 -9.16 -6.38 9.56
CA PRO A 108 -8.14 -6.66 10.56
C PRO A 108 -7.37 -7.93 10.20
N VAL A 109 -6.05 -7.93 10.43
CA VAL A 109 -5.17 -9.12 10.31
C VAL A 109 -4.67 -9.63 11.66
N ALA A 110 -5.00 -8.90 12.72
CA ALA A 110 -4.68 -9.25 14.09
C ALA A 110 -5.75 -8.69 15.05
N ASP A 111 -5.74 -9.18 16.28
CA ASP A 111 -6.70 -8.78 17.31
C ASP A 111 -6.56 -7.29 17.68
N ASN A 112 -7.66 -6.53 17.57
CA ASN A 112 -7.69 -5.10 17.94
C ASN A 112 -7.68 -4.89 19.47
N ALA A 113 -7.92 -5.91 20.28
CA ALA A 113 -7.84 -5.81 21.73
C ALA A 113 -6.40 -5.58 22.22
N THR A 114 -5.39 -6.05 21.49
CA THR A 114 -3.97 -5.95 21.89
C THR A 114 -3.25 -4.77 21.23
N PRO A 115 -2.35 -4.06 21.93
CA PRO A 115 -1.51 -3.02 21.30
C PRO A 115 -0.74 -3.53 20.08
N GLU A 116 -0.24 -4.76 20.16
CA GLU A 116 0.52 -5.43 19.12
C GLU A 116 -0.35 -5.71 17.89
N GLY A 117 -1.57 -6.20 18.08
CA GLY A 117 -2.49 -6.46 16.99
C GLY A 117 -2.98 -5.18 16.32
N ARG A 118 -3.27 -4.12 17.07
CA ARG A 118 -3.55 -2.78 16.50
C ARG A 118 -2.41 -2.27 15.64
N ALA A 119 -1.16 -2.44 16.09
CA ALA A 119 0.02 -2.05 15.32
C ALA A 119 0.20 -2.86 14.01
N LYS A 120 -0.34 -4.09 13.94
CA LYS A 120 -0.39 -4.88 12.70
C LYS A 120 -1.54 -4.44 11.79
N ASN A 121 -2.67 -4.00 12.35
CA ASN A 121 -3.82 -3.53 11.59
C ASN A 121 -3.59 -2.16 10.92
N ARG A 122 -2.83 -1.27 11.57
CA ARG A 122 -2.32 -0.02 10.96
C ARG A 122 -1.26 -0.33 9.89
N ARG A 123 -1.69 -0.67 8.67
CA ARG A 123 -0.81 -1.10 7.58
C ARG A 123 -1.20 -0.51 6.23
N THR A 124 -0.25 -0.54 5.30
CA THR A 124 -0.47 -0.31 3.88
C THR A 124 -0.27 -1.63 3.13
N THR A 125 -1.11 -1.93 2.15
CA THR A 125 -1.03 -3.14 1.32
C THR A 125 -0.88 -2.80 -0.16
N PHE A 126 -0.23 -3.67 -0.92
CA PHE A 126 -0.18 -3.59 -2.39
C PHE A 126 -0.78 -4.88 -2.95
N VAL A 127 -1.88 -4.76 -3.68
CA VAL A 127 -2.58 -5.90 -4.30
C VAL A 127 -2.59 -5.71 -5.80
N TRP A 128 -2.10 -6.70 -6.54
CA TRP A 128 -2.02 -6.65 -7.99
C TRP A 128 -3.30 -7.20 -8.62
N LEU A 129 -3.83 -6.47 -9.60
CA LEU A 129 -4.93 -6.87 -10.47
C LEU A 129 -4.31 -7.19 -11.83
N ASP A 130 -4.59 -8.39 -12.33
CA ASP A 130 -4.27 -8.78 -13.70
C ASP A 130 -5.35 -8.22 -14.64
N GLU A 131 -4.97 -7.71 -15.82
CA GLU A 131 -5.95 -7.34 -16.86
C GLU A 131 -6.59 -8.57 -17.52
N ASP A 132 -6.00 -9.77 -17.36
CA ASP A 132 -6.43 -11.05 -17.96
C ASP A 132 -7.49 -11.84 -17.15
N GLN A 133 -8.50 -11.15 -16.62
CA GLN A 133 -9.71 -11.80 -16.14
C GLN A 133 -10.92 -11.19 -16.87
N GLN A 134 -11.04 -11.54 -18.15
CA GLN A 134 -12.26 -11.42 -18.94
C GLN A 134 -12.62 -12.78 -19.52
#